data_AF-A0A2E2Q2G5-F1
#
_entry.id   AF-A0A2E2Q2G5-F1
#
_cell.length_a   1.000
_cell.length_b   1.000
_cell.length_c   1.000
_cell.angle_alpha   90.00
_cell.angle_beta   90.00
_cell.angle_gamma   90.00
#
_symmetry.space_group_name_H-M   'P 1'
#
loop_
_entity.id
_entity.type
_entity.pdbx_description
1 polymer ?
#
loop_
_entity_poly.entity_id
_entity_poly.type
_entity_poly.pdbx_seq_one_letter_code
_entity_poly.pdbx_strand_id
1 'polypeptide(L)'
;MRFPQSKQDKGFTLIELLVVVVIIGILAAIAIPVFLNQRQKAVDASIKSDLKSAATNNESYFVDNQAYAASTADLPDFNSSPNNTIEFVAANATSDGYCIEGTNDDSSIAPDSYWYDSDLGGLVTGDPDGTGACPAP
;
A
#
# COMPACT_ATOMS: atom_id res chain seq x y z
N MET A 1 37.55 61.71 10.61
CA MET A 1 37.11 60.81 11.71
C MET A 1 35.78 60.20 11.30
N ARG A 2 35.75 58.90 10.95
CA ARG A 2 34.54 58.19 10.49
C ARG A 2 34.08 57.31 11.66
N PHE A 3 32.90 57.57 12.18
CA PHE A 3 32.30 56.74 13.23
C PHE A 3 31.76 55.45 12.61
N PRO A 4 32.18 54.26 13.06
CA PRO A 4 31.59 53.00 12.61
C PRO A 4 30.14 52.91 13.13
N GLN A 5 29.17 52.76 12.22
CA GLN A 5 27.80 52.44 12.61
C GLN A 5 27.74 50.99 13.08
N SER A 6 27.46 50.78 14.37
CA SER A 6 27.11 49.48 14.93
C SER A 6 25.81 48.99 14.28
N LYS A 7 25.87 47.88 13.55
CA LYS A 7 24.66 47.15 13.14
C LYS A 7 23.88 46.80 14.40
N GLN A 8 22.66 47.29 14.50
CA GLN A 8 21.73 46.90 15.55
C GLN A 8 21.25 45.49 15.21
N ASP A 9 21.73 44.49 15.94
CA ASP A 9 21.19 43.14 15.87
C ASP A 9 19.76 43.18 16.39
N LYS A 10 18.80 43.15 15.47
CA LYS A 10 17.37 43.03 15.80
C LYS A 10 17.12 41.61 16.27
N GLY A 11 16.92 41.44 17.59
CA GLY A 11 16.48 40.17 18.16
C GLY A 11 15.05 39.83 17.71
N PHE A 12 14.80 38.53 17.48
CA PHE A 12 13.45 38.01 17.24
C PHE A 12 12.56 38.28 18.46
N THR A 13 11.34 38.75 18.23
CA THR A 13 10.38 38.94 19.33
C THR A 13 9.73 37.60 19.69
N LEU A 14 9.44 37.39 20.98
CA LEU A 14 8.71 36.18 21.42
C LEU A 14 7.31 36.09 20.79
N ILE A 15 6.69 37.23 20.48
CA ILE A 15 5.38 37.29 19.83
C ILE A 15 5.44 36.84 18.36
N GLU A 16 6.54 37.12 17.64
CA GLU A 16 6.75 36.61 16.28
C GLU A 16 6.86 35.09 16.26
N LEU A 17 7.58 34.49 17.21
CA LEU A 17 7.64 33.03 17.29
C LEU A 17 6.30 32.43 17.73
N LEU A 18 5.56 33.09 18.61
CA LEU A 18 4.25 32.63 19.07
C LEU A 18 3.24 32.56 17.92
N VAL A 19 3.13 33.60 17.09
CA VAL A 19 2.17 33.57 15.98
C VAL A 19 2.51 32.51 14.94
N VAL A 20 3.81 32.27 14.70
CA VAL A 20 4.27 31.26 13.75
C VAL A 20 3.90 29.84 14.20
N VAL A 21 4.11 29.50 15.47
CA VAL A 21 3.75 28.16 15.97
C VAL A 21 2.23 27.93 15.98
N VAL A 22 1.44 28.99 16.20
CA VAL A 22 -0.03 28.91 16.10
C VAL A 22 -0.46 28.62 14.66
N ILE A 23 0.11 29.31 13.66
CA ILE A 23 -0.22 29.09 12.25
C ILE A 23 0.20 27.68 11.82
N ILE A 24 1.43 27.23 12.15
CA ILE A 24 1.91 25.88 11.83
C ILE A 24 1.03 24.83 12.53
N GLY A 25 0.60 25.08 13.76
CA GLY A 25 -0.31 24.19 14.50
C GLY A 25 -1.65 23.99 13.79
N ILE A 26 -2.26 25.06 13.27
CA ILE A 26 -3.53 24.98 12.51
C ILE A 26 -3.32 24.20 11.21
N LEU A 27 -2.24 24.46 10.48
CA LEU A 27 -1.93 23.75 9.23
C LEU A 27 -1.67 22.26 9.49
N ALA A 28 -0.89 21.92 10.52
CA ALA A 28 -0.58 20.54 10.88
C ALA A 28 -1.84 19.75 11.27
N ALA A 29 -2.77 20.38 12.02
CA ALA A 29 -4.02 19.73 12.43
C ALA A 29 -4.87 19.25 11.25
N ILE A 30 -4.86 19.97 10.12
CA ILE A 30 -5.59 19.57 8.90
C ILE A 30 -4.73 18.65 8.03
N ALA A 31 -3.43 18.93 7.90
CA ALA A 31 -2.54 18.22 7.00
C ALA A 31 -2.28 16.77 7.44
N ILE A 32 -2.11 16.51 8.74
CA ILE A 32 -1.80 15.18 9.27
C ILE A 32 -2.87 14.14 8.91
N PRO A 33 -4.18 14.32 9.22
CA PRO A 33 -5.17 13.32 8.89
C PRO A 33 -5.31 13.10 7.38
N VAL A 34 -5.18 14.15 6.57
CA VAL A 34 -5.21 14.03 5.09
C VAL A 34 -4.01 13.22 4.59
N PHE A 35 -2.81 13.50 5.11
CA PHE A 35 -1.60 12.78 4.74
C PHE A 35 -1.68 11.30 5.09
N LEU A 36 -2.17 10.96 6.30
CA LEU A 36 -2.36 9.56 6.71
C LEU A 36 -3.36 8.82 5.80
N ASN A 37 -4.47 9.46 5.44
CA ASN A 37 -5.44 8.87 4.50
C ASN A 37 -4.86 8.70 3.08
N GLN A 38 -4.05 9.66 2.61
CA GLN A 38 -3.39 9.54 1.30
C GLN A 38 -2.37 8.39 1.29
N ARG A 39 -1.63 8.22 2.38
CA ARG A 39 -0.68 7.12 2.54
C ARG A 39 -1.39 5.76 2.53
N GLN A 40 -2.51 5.61 3.24
CA GLN A 40 -3.32 4.39 3.20
C GLN A 40 -3.73 4.07 1.75
N LYS A 41 -4.33 5.05 1.04
CA LYS A 41 -4.77 4.85 -0.35
C LYS A 41 -3.63 4.48 -1.30
N ALA A 42 -2.42 5.00 -1.06
CA ALA A 42 -1.25 4.66 -1.85
C ALA A 42 -0.84 3.19 -1.64
N VAL A 43 -0.90 2.70 -0.40
CA VAL A 43 -0.67 1.30 -0.07
C VAL A 43 -1.75 0.40 -0.66
N ASP A 44 -3.02 0.76 -0.51
CA ASP A 44 -4.14 0.01 -1.10
C ASP A 44 -3.98 -0.12 -2.62
N ALA A 45 -3.55 0.96 -3.30
CA ALA A 45 -3.28 0.96 -4.72
C ALA A 45 -2.06 0.08 -5.08
N SER A 46 -1.02 0.09 -4.24
CA SER A 46 0.18 -0.75 -4.39
C SER A 46 -0.17 -2.23 -4.32
N ILE A 47 -0.90 -2.66 -3.29
CA ILE A 47 -1.33 -4.07 -3.12
C ILE A 47 -2.17 -4.51 -4.32
N LYS A 48 -3.15 -3.70 -4.74
CA LYS A 48 -4.00 -4.00 -5.90
C LYS A 48 -3.21 -4.12 -7.20
N SER A 49 -2.14 -3.33 -7.35
CA SER A 49 -1.23 -3.42 -8.49
C SER A 49 -0.45 -4.73 -8.46
N ASP A 50 0.13 -5.08 -7.30
CA ASP A 50 0.89 -6.31 -7.12
C ASP A 50 0.02 -7.55 -7.35
N LEU A 51 -1.22 -7.56 -6.86
CA LEU A 51 -2.19 -8.64 -7.11
C LEU A 51 -2.49 -8.83 -8.60
N LYS A 52 -2.67 -7.74 -9.36
CA LYS A 52 -2.88 -7.82 -10.81
C LYS A 52 -1.64 -8.31 -11.54
N SER A 53 -0.46 -7.90 -11.11
CA SER A 53 0.82 -8.38 -11.64
C SER A 53 0.98 -9.88 -11.36
N ALA A 54 0.69 -10.33 -10.14
CA ALA A 54 0.71 -11.74 -9.75
C ALA A 54 -0.25 -12.55 -10.61
N ALA A 55 -1.49 -12.07 -10.78
CA ALA A 55 -2.48 -12.70 -11.65
C ALA A 55 -1.99 -12.82 -13.10
N THR A 56 -1.44 -11.74 -13.68
CA THR A 56 -0.91 -11.75 -15.05
C THR A 56 0.24 -12.75 -15.22
N ASN A 57 1.14 -12.81 -14.23
CA ASN A 57 2.24 -13.77 -14.23
C ASN A 57 1.72 -15.20 -14.07
N ASN A 58 0.65 -15.40 -13.30
CA ASN A 58 0.04 -16.71 -13.10
C ASN A 58 -0.67 -17.23 -14.36
N GLU A 59 -1.36 -16.35 -15.08
CA GLU A 59 -1.91 -16.66 -16.42
C GLU A 59 -0.79 -17.05 -17.39
N SER A 60 0.34 -16.34 -17.36
CA SER A 60 1.50 -16.68 -18.19
C SER A 60 2.08 -18.04 -17.80
N TYR A 61 2.17 -18.34 -16.50
CA TYR A 61 2.61 -19.64 -15.98
C TYR A 61 1.68 -20.78 -16.43
N PHE A 62 0.36 -20.54 -16.47
CA PHE A 62 -0.63 -21.52 -16.94
C PHE A 62 -0.44 -21.89 -18.41
N VAL A 63 -0.10 -20.92 -19.27
CA VAL A 63 0.17 -21.19 -20.70
C VAL A 63 1.31 -22.20 -20.88
N ASP A 64 2.33 -22.14 -20.02
CA ASP A 64 3.50 -23.02 -20.12
C ASP A 64 3.31 -24.36 -19.39
N ASN A 65 2.59 -24.37 -18.25
CA ASN A 65 2.53 -25.52 -17.34
C ASN A 65 1.17 -26.23 -17.31
N GLN A 66 0.13 -25.67 -17.94
CA GLN A 66 -1.27 -26.15 -17.90
C GLN A 66 -1.86 -26.27 -16.49
N ALA A 67 -1.26 -25.56 -15.54
CA ALA A 67 -1.67 -25.48 -14.15
C ALA A 67 -1.27 -24.10 -13.61
N TYR A 68 -2.03 -23.57 -12.66
CA TYR A 68 -1.67 -22.34 -11.97
C TYR A 68 -0.55 -22.58 -10.95
N ALA A 69 0.24 -21.54 -10.70
CA ALA A 69 1.26 -21.56 -9.66
C ALA A 69 0.62 -21.74 -8.29
N ALA A 70 1.29 -22.52 -7.43
CA ALA A 70 0.86 -22.71 -6.04
C ALA A 70 1.43 -21.64 -5.10
N SER A 71 2.42 -20.88 -5.57
CA SER A 71 3.07 -19.85 -4.78
C SER A 71 3.62 -18.72 -5.65
N THR A 72 3.89 -17.58 -5.04
CA THR A 72 4.57 -16.45 -5.69
C THR A 72 6.00 -16.77 -6.11
N ALA A 73 6.63 -17.80 -5.54
CA ALA A 73 7.98 -18.23 -5.90
C ALA A 73 8.04 -18.96 -7.25
N ASP A 74 6.92 -19.53 -7.69
CA ASP A 74 6.82 -20.21 -8.98
C ASP A 74 6.51 -19.22 -10.13
N LEU A 75 6.10 -18.00 -9.80
CA LEU A 75 5.82 -16.96 -10.78
C LEU A 75 7.13 -16.35 -11.33
N PRO A 76 7.35 -16.38 -12.66
CA PRO A 76 8.54 -15.81 -13.25
C PRO A 76 8.57 -14.28 -13.04
N ASP A 77 9.72 -13.77 -12.59
CA ASP A 77 10.01 -12.34 -12.38
C ASP A 77 9.02 -11.59 -11.47
N PHE A 78 8.21 -12.30 -10.67
CA PHE A 78 7.29 -11.67 -9.75
C PHE A 78 8.04 -11.12 -8.52
N ASN A 79 7.85 -9.84 -8.24
CA ASN A 79 8.38 -9.17 -7.06
C ASN A 79 7.28 -8.28 -6.48
N SER A 80 6.96 -8.47 -5.20
CA SER A 80 6.02 -7.58 -4.51
C SER A 80 6.67 -6.24 -4.17
N SER A 81 5.84 -5.20 -4.08
CA SER A 81 6.28 -3.89 -3.61
C SER A 81 6.69 -3.94 -2.13
N PRO A 82 7.50 -2.98 -1.63
CA PRO A 82 7.97 -3.00 -0.24
C PRO A 82 6.83 -3.09 0.77
N ASN A 83 6.98 -3.97 1.76
CA ASN A 83 5.99 -4.29 2.80
C ASN A 83 4.69 -4.93 2.28
N ASN A 84 4.53 -5.16 0.97
CA ASN A 84 3.41 -5.91 0.44
C ASN A 84 3.73 -7.41 0.47
N THR A 85 2.81 -8.19 1.02
CA THR A 85 2.88 -9.65 1.03
C THR A 85 1.74 -10.18 0.19
N ILE A 86 2.08 -11.02 -0.78
CA ILE A 86 1.12 -11.64 -1.72
C ILE A 86 1.19 -13.15 -1.51
N GLU A 87 0.06 -13.76 -1.15
CA GLU A 87 -0.05 -15.17 -0.76
C GLU A 87 -1.16 -15.87 -1.54
N PHE A 88 -0.92 -17.11 -1.96
CA PHE A 88 -1.90 -17.95 -2.63
C PHE A 88 -2.73 -18.71 -1.59
N VAL A 89 -3.98 -18.30 -1.39
CA VAL A 89 -4.85 -18.82 -0.31
C VAL A 89 -5.55 -20.12 -0.73
N ALA A 90 -5.87 -20.26 -2.01
CA ALA A 90 -6.39 -21.49 -2.60
C ALA A 90 -5.48 -21.88 -3.76
N ALA A 91 -4.30 -22.40 -3.43
CA ALA A 91 -3.42 -23.05 -4.39
C ALA A 91 -4.01 -24.42 -4.79
N ASN A 92 -5.13 -24.41 -5.50
CA ASN A 92 -5.49 -25.59 -6.26
C ASN A 92 -4.50 -25.67 -7.41
N ALA A 93 -3.54 -26.58 -7.32
CA ALA A 93 -2.68 -26.99 -8.43
C ALA A 93 -3.50 -27.76 -9.51
N THR A 94 -4.74 -27.32 -9.76
CA THR A 94 -5.66 -27.80 -10.78
C THR A 94 -6.00 -26.64 -11.70
N SER A 95 -6.46 -26.92 -12.92
CA SER A 95 -6.74 -25.89 -13.93
C SER A 95 -8.01 -25.07 -13.67
N ASP A 96 -8.64 -25.25 -12.50
CA ASP A 96 -10.03 -24.83 -12.29
C ASP A 96 -10.14 -23.38 -11.79
N GLY A 97 -9.10 -22.84 -11.16
CA GLY A 97 -9.08 -21.47 -10.65
C GLY A 97 -8.01 -21.27 -9.58
N TYR A 98 -7.77 -20.01 -9.21
CA TYR A 98 -6.85 -19.63 -8.15
C TYR A 98 -7.34 -18.37 -7.44
N CYS A 99 -6.94 -18.24 -6.17
CA CYS A 99 -7.15 -17.00 -5.43
C CYS A 99 -5.90 -16.56 -4.69
N ILE A 100 -5.65 -15.26 -4.73
CA ILE A 100 -4.47 -14.62 -4.15
C ILE A 100 -4.92 -13.52 -3.20
N GLU A 101 -4.39 -13.54 -1.98
CA GLU A 101 -4.53 -12.47 -1.00
C GLU A 101 -3.31 -11.55 -1.03
N GLY A 102 -3.54 -10.26 -0.88
CA GLY A 102 -2.53 -9.25 -0.74
C GLY A 102 -2.74 -8.44 0.54
N THR A 103 -1.71 -8.36 1.35
CA THR A 103 -1.68 -7.60 2.60
C THR A 103 -0.48 -6.65 2.61
N ASN A 104 -0.48 -5.71 3.56
CA ASN A 104 0.68 -4.87 3.82
C ASN A 104 1.11 -4.98 5.29
N ASP A 105 2.39 -5.28 5.50
CA ASP A 105 2.99 -5.54 6.81
C ASP A 105 3.44 -4.26 7.55
N ASP A 106 3.15 -3.07 7.01
CA ASP A 106 3.48 -1.81 7.65
C ASP A 106 2.56 -1.53 8.85
N SER A 107 3.04 -1.87 10.05
CA SER A 107 2.36 -1.62 11.33
C SER A 107 1.94 -0.17 11.62
N SER A 108 2.40 0.81 10.82
CA SER A 108 2.00 2.21 10.93
C SER A 108 0.80 2.60 10.06
N ILE A 109 0.23 1.62 9.37
CA ILE A 109 -0.93 1.72 8.49
C ILE A 109 -1.98 0.72 9.01
N ALA A 110 -3.27 1.01 8.80
CA ALA A 110 -4.29 0.06 9.23
C ALA A 110 -4.17 -1.22 8.38
N PRO A 111 -4.22 -2.41 9.00
CA PRO A 111 -4.18 -3.65 8.23
C PRO A 111 -5.42 -3.73 7.35
N ASP A 112 -5.20 -4.03 6.07
CA ASP A 112 -6.24 -4.21 5.08
C ASP A 112 -5.83 -5.37 4.17
N SER A 113 -6.79 -6.22 3.83
CA SER A 113 -6.60 -7.38 2.96
C SER A 113 -7.34 -7.14 1.66
N TYR A 114 -6.71 -7.55 0.55
CA TYR A 114 -7.27 -7.49 -0.78
C TYR A 114 -7.16 -8.84 -1.44
N TRP A 115 -8.16 -9.20 -2.23
CA TRP A 115 -8.21 -10.51 -2.87
C TRP A 115 -8.34 -10.36 -4.39
N TYR A 116 -7.70 -11.28 -5.10
CA TYR A 116 -7.91 -11.51 -6.52
C TYR A 116 -8.43 -12.93 -6.70
N ASP A 117 -9.57 -13.05 -7.37
CA ASP A 117 -10.25 -14.31 -7.64
C ASP A 117 -10.37 -14.50 -9.16
N SER A 118 -9.84 -15.61 -9.68
CA SER A 118 -9.91 -15.94 -11.11
C SER A 118 -11.32 -16.18 -11.61
N ASP A 119 -12.20 -16.72 -10.77
CA ASP A 119 -13.54 -17.18 -11.14
C ASP A 119 -14.50 -16.00 -11.23
N LEU A 120 -14.30 -15.01 -10.36
CA LEU A 120 -14.95 -13.71 -10.43
C LEU A 120 -14.27 -12.76 -11.44
N GLY A 121 -13.13 -13.17 -12.01
CA GLY A 121 -12.43 -12.45 -13.06
C GLY A 121 -11.80 -11.13 -12.61
N GLY A 122 -11.41 -11.00 -11.34
CA GLY A 122 -10.75 -9.78 -10.89
C GLY A 122 -10.59 -9.59 -9.38
N LEU A 123 -10.28 -8.33 -9.04
CA LEU A 123 -10.15 -7.89 -7.65
C LEU A 123 -11.52 -7.90 -6.97
N VAL A 124 -11.61 -8.57 -5.83
CA VAL A 124 -12.82 -8.61 -5.01
C VAL A 124 -12.74 -7.55 -3.91
N THR A 125 -13.85 -6.86 -3.66
CA THR A 125 -13.94 -5.86 -2.60
C THR A 125 -14.47 -6.49 -1.32
N GLY A 126 -13.63 -6.57 -0.28
CA GLY A 126 -13.99 -7.23 0.97
C GLY A 126 -13.73 -8.73 0.94
N ASP A 127 -13.68 -9.34 2.12
CA ASP A 127 -13.47 -10.77 2.31
C ASP A 127 -14.60 -11.52 1.59
N PRO A 128 -14.32 -12.22 0.48
CA PRO A 128 -15.34 -12.75 -0.41
C PRO A 128 -16.33 -13.70 0.28
N ASP A 129 -15.94 -14.33 1.40
CA ASP A 129 -16.80 -15.24 2.18
C ASP A 129 -17.03 -14.81 3.64
N GLY A 130 -16.41 -13.72 4.10
CA GLY A 130 -16.45 -13.33 5.51
C GLY A 130 -15.77 -14.32 6.47
N THR A 131 -14.96 -15.24 5.93
CA THR A 131 -14.24 -16.29 6.68
C THR A 131 -12.72 -16.04 6.76
N GLY A 132 -12.23 -14.97 6.14
CA GLY A 132 -10.81 -14.67 5.97
C GLY A 132 -10.15 -15.57 4.93
N ALA A 133 -10.93 -16.14 4.01
CA ALA A 133 -10.45 -17.07 2.99
C ALA A 133 -11.20 -16.85 1.69
N CYS A 134 -10.53 -17.15 0.57
CA CYS A 134 -11.17 -17.12 -0.74
C CYS A 134 -12.18 -18.27 -0.90
N PRO A 135 -13.30 -18.04 -1.61
CA PRO A 135 -14.18 -19.12 -2.01
C PRO A 135 -13.38 -20.13 -2.82
N ALA A 136 -13.51 -21.40 -2.44
CA ALA A 136 -13.00 -22.46 -3.27
C ALA A 136 -13.77 -22.46 -4.59
N PRO A 137 -13.10 -22.69 -5.74
CA PRO A 137 -13.78 -22.97 -7.00
C PRO A 137 -14.75 -24.17 -6.87
#